data_AF-A0A7Y3D9P2-F1
#
_entry.id   AF-A0A7Y3D9P2-F1
#
_cell.length_a   1.000
_cell.length_b   1.000
_cell.length_c   1.000
_cell.angle_alpha   90.00
_cell.angle_beta   90.00
_cell.angle_gamma   90.00
#
_symmetry.space_group_name_H-M   'P 1'
#
loop_
_entity.id
_entity.type
_entity.pdbx_description
1 polymer ?
#
loop_
_entity_poly.entity_id
_entity_poly.type
_entity_poly.pdbx_seq_one_letter_code
_entity_poly.pdbx_strand_id
1 'polypeptide(L)'
;MSGQASGEEVDLAAVNGAGASDGGVRNGALLGAFVEAVMREDAQEREHARAALREALSPEAYVDACAVVGAFNVVDRIADATGIPLDAGLDVMSAAVREELDLARFGSAANTPGATG
;
A
#
# COMPACT_ATOMS: atom_id res chain seq x y z
N MET A 1 -7.60 -10.53 0.78
CA MET A 1 -8.89 -11.07 0.29
C MET A 1 -8.84 -11.65 -1.13
N SER A 2 -7.86 -11.30 -1.99
CA SER A 2 -7.58 -12.06 -3.23
C SER A 2 -6.54 -13.17 -3.05
N GLY A 3 -5.44 -12.94 -2.32
CA GLY A 3 -4.41 -13.97 -2.03
C GLY A 3 -4.96 -15.20 -1.30
N GLN A 4 -5.79 -14.99 -0.29
CA GLN A 4 -6.53 -16.05 0.40
C GLN A 4 -7.49 -16.83 -0.54
N ALA A 5 -8.00 -16.17 -1.58
CA ALA A 5 -8.87 -16.81 -2.58
C ALA A 5 -8.07 -17.59 -3.65
N SER A 6 -6.81 -17.22 -3.90
CA SER A 6 -5.86 -17.93 -4.78
C SER A 6 -5.00 -18.97 -4.05
N GLY A 7 -5.04 -19.02 -2.72
CA GLY A 7 -4.21 -19.90 -1.89
C GLY A 7 -2.78 -19.38 -1.67
N GLU A 8 -2.51 -18.12 -2.01
CA GLU A 8 -1.23 -17.46 -1.75
C GLU A 8 -1.24 -16.81 -0.37
N GLU A 9 -0.31 -17.23 0.47
CA GLU A 9 -0.07 -16.66 1.79
C GLU A 9 0.87 -15.45 1.61
N VAL A 10 0.33 -14.25 1.81
CA VAL A 10 1.05 -12.98 1.68
C VAL A 10 1.30 -12.44 3.08
N ASP A 11 2.55 -12.09 3.36
CA ASP A 11 2.92 -11.45 4.63
C ASP A 11 2.59 -9.95 4.54
N LEU A 12 1.50 -9.55 5.20
CA LEU A 12 1.03 -8.17 5.21
C LEU A 12 1.97 -7.27 6.02
N ALA A 13 2.74 -7.82 6.96
CA ALA A 13 3.74 -7.05 7.69
C ALA A 13 4.81 -6.46 6.76
N ALA A 14 5.00 -6.99 5.55
CA ALA A 14 5.89 -6.38 4.55
C ALA A 14 5.48 -4.95 4.13
N VAL A 15 4.21 -4.57 4.29
CA VAL A 15 3.70 -3.23 3.95
C VAL A 15 4.00 -2.20 5.03
N ASN A 16 4.18 -2.66 6.28
CA ASN A 16 4.21 -1.78 7.44
C ASN A 16 5.31 -2.09 8.48
N GLY A 17 6.10 -3.12 8.23
CA GLY A 17 7.20 -3.56 9.06
C GLY A 17 8.48 -2.79 8.75
N ALA A 18 9.39 -2.77 9.74
CA ALA A 18 10.74 -2.27 9.54
C ALA A 18 11.58 -3.31 8.77
N GLY A 19 11.51 -3.30 7.43
CA GLY A 19 12.37 -4.14 6.59
C GLY A 19 11.87 -4.32 5.17
N ALA A 20 12.80 -4.46 4.23
CA ALA A 20 12.51 -4.82 2.84
C ALA A 20 12.22 -6.33 2.74
N SER A 21 11.00 -6.74 3.12
CA SER A 21 10.45 -8.07 2.80
C SER A 21 9.77 -8.01 1.43
N ASP A 22 9.73 -9.13 0.70
CA ASP A 22 8.96 -9.24 -0.54
C ASP A 22 7.49 -9.63 -0.30
N GLY A 23 7.13 -9.96 0.94
CA GLY A 23 5.76 -10.32 1.33
C GLY A 23 5.22 -11.57 0.61
N GLY A 24 6.07 -12.39 -0.02
CA GLY A 24 5.65 -13.48 -0.89
C GLY A 24 5.22 -13.04 -2.30
N VAL A 25 5.40 -11.77 -2.65
CA VAL A 25 5.06 -11.22 -3.97
C VAL A 25 6.31 -11.11 -4.82
N ARG A 26 6.23 -11.56 -6.09
CA ARG A 26 7.32 -11.38 -7.05
C ARG A 26 7.68 -9.90 -7.17
N ASN A 27 8.96 -9.59 -6.98
CA ASN A 27 9.49 -8.22 -6.95
C ASN A 27 8.89 -7.34 -5.84
N GLY A 28 8.25 -7.91 -4.81
CA GLY A 28 7.55 -7.18 -3.76
C GLY A 28 8.42 -6.18 -3.02
N ALA A 29 9.66 -6.55 -2.70
CA ALA A 29 10.60 -5.64 -2.04
C ALA A 29 10.98 -4.44 -2.92
N LEU A 30 11.17 -4.65 -4.24
CA LEU A 30 11.45 -3.57 -5.20
C LEU A 30 10.23 -2.66 -5.40
N LEU A 31 9.04 -3.26 -5.47
CA LEU A 31 7.77 -2.52 -5.58
C LEU A 31 7.52 -1.68 -4.33
N GLY A 32 7.71 -2.24 -3.14
CA GLY A 32 7.60 -1.53 -1.86
C GLY A 32 8.60 -0.37 -1.75
N ALA A 33 9.87 -0.62 -2.06
CA ALA A 33 10.90 0.42 -2.09
C ALA A 33 10.58 1.55 -3.08
N PHE A 34 10.01 1.22 -4.24
CA PHE A 34 9.57 2.22 -5.21
C PHE A 34 8.40 3.06 -4.69
N VAL A 35 7.41 2.45 -4.03
CA VAL A 35 6.30 3.18 -3.39
C VAL A 35 6.83 4.13 -2.32
N GLU A 36 7.68 3.65 -1.41
CA GLU A 36 8.31 4.47 -0.37
C GLU A 36 9.05 5.68 -0.96
N ALA A 37 9.89 5.44 -1.97
CA ALA A 37 10.63 6.50 -2.63
C ALA A 37 9.69 7.54 -3.28
N VAL A 38 8.59 7.11 -3.91
CA VAL A 38 7.62 8.02 -4.55
C VAL A 38 6.91 8.92 -3.52
N MET A 39 6.69 8.44 -2.30
CA MET A 39 6.03 9.20 -1.24
C MET A 39 6.98 10.16 -0.50
N ARG A 40 8.29 10.00 -0.65
CA ARG A 40 9.32 10.87 -0.06
C ARG A 40 9.68 12.02 -1.00
N GLU A 41 10.08 13.15 -0.41
CA GLU A 41 10.60 14.31 -1.15
C GLU A 41 12.10 14.19 -1.48
N ASP A 42 12.55 12.99 -1.89
CA ASP A 42 13.93 12.75 -2.30
C ASP A 42 14.00 12.38 -3.80
N ALA A 43 14.53 13.30 -4.61
CA ALA A 43 14.64 13.10 -6.04
C ALA A 43 15.64 11.99 -6.43
N GLN A 44 16.71 11.82 -5.67
CA GLN A 44 17.77 10.85 -5.95
C GLN A 44 17.30 9.43 -5.58
N GLU A 45 16.66 9.28 -4.43
CA GLU A 45 16.07 8.01 -3.99
C GLU A 45 15.02 7.51 -4.99
N ARG A 46 14.16 8.43 -5.47
CA ARG A 46 13.17 8.13 -6.52
C ARG A 46 13.80 7.68 -7.82
N GLU A 47 14.84 8.35 -8.28
CA GLU A 47 15.50 7.97 -9.53
C GLU A 47 16.17 6.60 -9.39
N HIS A 48 16.81 6.33 -8.25
CA HIS A 48 17.42 5.03 -7.97
C HIS A 48 16.37 3.90 -7.95
N ALA A 49 15.25 4.10 -7.26
CA ALA A 49 14.17 3.13 -7.21
C ALA A 49 13.52 2.90 -8.59
N ARG A 50 13.38 3.95 -9.41
CA ARG A 50 12.90 3.83 -10.80
C ARG A 50 13.84 2.99 -11.66
N ALA A 51 15.14 3.23 -11.58
CA ALA A 51 16.14 2.47 -12.32
C ALA A 51 16.08 0.98 -11.95
N ALA A 52 16.11 0.67 -10.65
CA ALA A 52 16.04 -0.70 -10.14
C ALA A 52 14.76 -1.43 -10.58
N LEU A 53 13.60 -0.76 -10.54
CA LEU A 53 12.33 -1.36 -10.95
C LEU A 53 12.25 -1.58 -12.46
N ARG A 54 12.83 -0.69 -13.28
CA ARG A 54 12.88 -0.84 -14.74
C ARG A 54 13.81 -1.96 -15.19
N GLU A 55 14.83 -2.29 -14.41
CA GLU A 55 15.69 -3.45 -14.67
C GLU A 55 14.98 -4.77 -14.37
N ALA A 56 14.07 -4.78 -13.38
CA ALA A 56 13.36 -5.98 -12.93
C ALA A 56 12.05 -6.27 -13.69
N LEU A 57 11.46 -5.26 -14.35
CA LEU A 57 10.15 -5.36 -15.02
C LEU A 57 10.26 -5.16 -16.53
N SER A 58 9.28 -5.69 -17.27
CA SER A 58 9.08 -5.25 -18.66
C SER A 58 8.65 -3.78 -18.71
N PRO A 59 8.85 -3.09 -19.84
CA PRO A 59 8.39 -1.70 -20.00
C PRO A 59 6.90 -1.53 -19.70
N GLU A 60 6.05 -2.48 -20.12
CA GLU A 60 4.61 -2.46 -19.89
C GLU A 60 4.29 -2.65 -18.41
N ALA A 61 4.90 -3.65 -17.76
CA ALA A 61 4.70 -3.91 -16.33
C ALA A 61 5.17 -2.74 -15.45
N TYR A 62 6.24 -2.03 -15.85
CA TYR A 62 6.69 -0.83 -15.16
C TYR A 62 5.68 0.33 -15.29
N VAL A 63 5.08 0.51 -16.47
CA VAL A 63 4.03 1.51 -16.69
C VAL A 63 2.80 1.18 -15.83
N ASP A 64 2.38 -0.08 -15.81
CA ASP A 64 1.24 -0.53 -14.99
C ASP A 64 1.51 -0.29 -13.49
N ALA A 65 2.71 -0.63 -13.00
CA ALA A 65 3.09 -0.34 -11.63
C ALA A 65 3.02 1.16 -11.31
N CYS A 66 3.54 2.02 -12.20
CA CYS A 66 3.46 3.47 -12.03
C CYS A 66 2.01 3.98 -12.02
N ALA A 67 1.14 3.41 -12.86
CA ALA A 67 -0.27 3.77 -12.93
C ALA A 67 -1.01 3.41 -11.64
N VAL A 68 -0.72 2.23 -11.06
CA VAL A 68 -1.27 1.80 -9.77
C VAL A 68 -0.85 2.74 -8.65
N VAL A 69 0.46 3.05 -8.55
CA VAL A 69 0.95 4.00 -7.53
C VAL A 69 0.26 5.37 -7.67
N GLY A 70 0.12 5.86 -8.91
CA GLY A 70 -0.56 7.13 -9.17
C GLY A 70 -2.04 7.12 -8.79
N ALA A 71 -2.76 6.04 -9.09
CA ALA A 71 -4.17 5.90 -8.79
C ALA A 71 -4.45 5.93 -7.27
N PHE A 72 -3.71 5.13 -6.49
CA PHE A 72 -3.88 5.10 -5.03
C PHE A 72 -3.49 6.43 -4.36
N ASN A 73 -2.41 7.06 -4.82
CA ASN A 73 -2.02 8.37 -4.29
C ASN A 73 -3.11 9.45 -4.48
N VAL A 74 -3.83 9.42 -5.60
CA VAL A 74 -4.93 10.37 -5.85
C VAL A 74 -6.17 10.02 -5.05
N VAL A 75 -6.61 8.76 -5.09
CA VAL A 75 -7.85 8.32 -4.44
C VAL A 75 -7.78 8.48 -2.93
N ASP A 76 -6.67 8.08 -2.31
CA ASP A 76 -6.49 8.17 -0.85
C ASP A 76 -6.55 9.62 -0.39
N ARG A 77 -5.91 10.54 -1.13
CA ARG A 77 -5.91 11.97 -0.80
C ARG A 77 -7.29 12.61 -0.95
N ILE A 78 -8.09 12.16 -1.91
CA ILE A 78 -9.49 12.59 -2.04
C ILE A 78 -10.32 12.07 -0.87
N ALA A 79 -10.16 10.80 -0.50
CA ALA A 79 -10.88 10.20 0.63
C ALA A 79 -10.56 10.94 1.94
N ASP A 80 -9.28 11.20 2.20
CA ASP A 80 -8.82 11.94 3.38
C ASP A 80 -9.35 13.38 3.39
N ALA A 81 -9.31 14.08 2.25
CA ALA A 81 -9.78 15.46 2.16
C ALA A 81 -11.30 15.61 2.33
N THR A 82 -12.05 14.56 2.00
CA THR A 82 -13.52 14.57 2.07
C THR A 82 -14.06 13.94 3.36
N GLY A 83 -13.22 13.21 4.10
CA GLY A 83 -13.64 12.47 5.29
C GLY A 83 -14.68 11.38 4.99
N ILE A 84 -14.63 10.78 3.79
CA ILE A 84 -15.58 9.73 3.41
C ILE A 84 -15.44 8.57 4.41
N PRO A 85 -16.54 8.14 5.04
CA PRO A 85 -16.47 7.09 6.04
C PRO A 85 -16.20 5.73 5.41
N LEU A 86 -15.54 4.85 6.17
CA LEU A 86 -15.45 3.44 5.81
C LEU A 86 -16.85 2.81 5.78
N ASP A 87 -17.18 2.11 4.68
CA ASP A 87 -18.44 1.38 4.56
C ASP A 87 -18.57 0.31 5.66
N ALA A 88 -19.78 0.15 6.22
CA ALA A 88 -20.01 -0.74 7.35
C ALA A 88 -19.71 -2.22 7.03
N GLY A 89 -19.93 -2.67 5.79
CA GLY A 89 -19.57 -4.01 5.37
C GLY A 89 -18.05 -4.19 5.32
N LEU A 90 -17.34 -3.20 4.76
CA LEU A 90 -15.88 -3.21 4.70
C LEU A 90 -15.23 -3.06 6.08
N ASP A 91 -15.82 -2.30 6.99
CA ASP A 91 -15.35 -2.15 8.37
C ASP A 91 -15.26 -3.51 9.07
N VAL A 92 -16.36 -4.29 9.02
CA VAL A 92 -16.40 -5.64 9.59
C VAL A 92 -15.41 -6.57 8.89
N MET A 93 -15.38 -6.58 7.55
CA MET A 93 -14.54 -7.52 6.79
C MET A 93 -13.05 -7.22 6.90
N SER A 94 -12.67 -5.96 7.12
CA SER A 94 -11.26 -5.54 7.17
C SER A 94 -10.68 -5.51 8.59
N ALA A 95 -11.48 -5.78 9.63
CA ALA A 95 -11.06 -5.61 11.03
C ALA A 95 -9.73 -6.29 11.37
N ALA A 96 -9.57 -7.57 11.01
CA ALA A 96 -8.34 -8.32 11.29
C ALA A 96 -7.11 -7.74 10.56
N VAL A 97 -7.28 -7.32 9.30
CA VAL A 97 -6.20 -6.70 8.50
C VAL A 97 -5.80 -5.34 9.10
N ARG A 98 -6.78 -4.55 9.56
CA ARG A 98 -6.51 -3.25 10.20
C ARG A 98 -5.77 -3.41 11.52
N GLU A 99 -6.10 -4.44 12.29
CA GLU A 99 -5.41 -4.79 13.54
C GLU A 99 -3.98 -5.27 13.26
N GLU A 100 -3.79 -6.22 12.35
CA GLU A 100 -2.48 -6.77 11.98
C GLU A 100 -1.51 -5.68 11.48
N LEU A 101 -2.01 -4.73 10.70
CA LEU A 101 -1.23 -3.61 10.19
C LEU A 101 -1.18 -2.41 11.15
N ASP A 102 -1.82 -2.49 12.32
CA ASP A 102 -1.91 -1.40 13.30
C ASP A 102 -2.34 -0.06 12.63
N LEU A 103 -3.36 -0.11 11.76
CA LEU A 103 -3.77 1.08 11.00
C LEU A 103 -4.39 2.17 11.90
N ALA A 104 -4.75 1.83 13.14
CA ALA A 104 -5.28 2.76 14.13
C ALA A 104 -4.29 3.88 14.51
N ARG A 105 -2.98 3.70 14.29
CA ARG A 105 -1.98 4.75 14.57
C ARG A 105 -2.01 5.93 13.58
N PHE A 106 -2.66 5.77 12.42
CA PHE A 106 -2.73 6.81 11.40
C PHE A 106 -3.92 7.76 11.63
N GLY A 107 -3.74 9.04 11.33
CA GLY A 107 -4.78 10.06 11.56
C GLY A 107 -6.07 9.82 10.77
N SER A 108 -6.00 9.18 9.60
CA SER A 108 -7.17 8.83 8.77
C SER A 108 -8.07 7.78 9.42
N ALA A 109 -7.62 7.07 10.47
CA ALA A 109 -8.45 6.16 11.25
C ALA A 109 -9.70 6.84 11.83
N ALA A 110 -9.67 8.17 12.03
CA ALA A 110 -10.82 8.96 12.46
C ALA A 110 -12.04 8.87 11.52
N ASN A 111 -11.84 8.48 10.25
CA ASN A 111 -12.91 8.30 9.27
C ASN A 111 -13.55 6.89 9.36
N THR A 112 -13.14 6.06 10.32
CA THR A 112 -13.75 4.74 10.55
C THR A 112 -14.89 4.85 11.56
N PRO A 113 -16.11 4.36 11.25
CA PRO A 113 -17.21 4.34 12.21
C PRO A 113 -16.81 3.65 13.53
N GLY A 114 -17.12 4.27 14.67
CA GLY A 114 -16.76 3.74 15.99
C GLY A 114 -15.31 3.96 16.44
N ALA A 115 -14.48 4.69 15.67
CA ALA A 115 -13.10 5.04 16.04
C ALA A 115 -12.99 6.14 17.13
N THR A 116 -14.09 6.73 17.57
CA THR A 116 -14.15 7.52 18.80
C THR A 116 -14.80 6.68 19.89
N GLY A 117 -14.09 6.51 21.02
CA GLY A 117 -14.60 5.83 22.22
C GLY A 117 -15.84 6.47 22.83
#